data_AF-A0A851LXP9-F1
#
_entry.id   AF-A0A851LXP9-F1
#
_cell.length_a   1.000
_cell.length_b   1.000
_cell.length_c   1.000
_cell.angle_alpha   90.00
_cell.angle_beta   90.00
_cell.angle_gamma   90.00
#
_symmetry.space_group_name_H-M   'P 1'
#
loop_
_entity.id
_entity.type
_entity.pdbx_description
1 polymer ?
#
loop_
_entity_poly.entity_id
_entity_poly.type
_entity_poly.pdbx_seq_one_letter_code
_entity_poly.pdbx_strand_id
1 'polypeptide(L)'
;TGFHSFVRWLIPSLGVSELEKAIVNISATLEQMESLTLDALQGVQEEVSSLSKVVLQNRLGLDLLLAKNGGLCAVINQSCCTYINQEKRVETDLQ
;
A
#
# COMPACT_ATOMS: atom_id res chain seq x y z
N THR A 1 27.27 38.15 13.65
CA THR A 1 28.57 38.77 13.27
C THR A 1 28.44 39.36 11.88
N GLY A 2 28.72 40.66 11.71
CA GLY A 2 28.44 41.42 10.47
C GLY A 2 29.07 40.87 9.19
N PHE A 3 30.14 40.08 9.31
CA PHE A 3 30.80 39.39 8.19
C PHE A 3 29.89 38.39 7.46
N HIS A 4 29.01 37.67 8.17
CA HIS A 4 28.10 36.68 7.55
C HIS A 4 27.02 37.36 6.69
N SER A 5 26.53 38.54 7.12
CA SER A 5 25.61 39.37 6.33
C SER A 5 26.28 39.95 5.07
N PHE A 6 27.55 40.35 5.18
CA PHE A 6 28.30 40.89 4.05
C PHE A 6 28.60 39.83 2.97
N VAL A 7 29.04 38.63 3.37
CA VAL A 7 29.30 37.53 2.42
C VAL A 7 28.02 37.05 1.74
N ARG A 8 26.90 36.97 2.48
CA ARG A 8 25.60 36.57 1.93
C ARG A 8 25.02 37.59 0.94
N TRP A 9 25.40 38.87 1.06
CA TRP A 9 25.03 39.93 0.12
C TRP A 9 25.86 39.88 -1.18
N LEU A 10 27.16 39.58 -1.08
CA LEU A 10 28.04 39.49 -2.26
C LEU A 10 27.90 38.17 -3.03
N ILE A 11 27.61 37.08 -2.32
CA ILE A 11 27.51 35.74 -2.92
C ILE A 11 26.24 35.07 -2.39
N PRO A 12 25.07 35.40 -2.98
CA PRO A 12 23.78 34.86 -2.57
C PRO A 12 23.73 33.32 -2.57
N SER A 13 24.51 32.67 -3.43
CA SER A 13 24.55 31.21 -3.60
C SER A 13 25.18 30.45 -2.42
N LEU A 14 26.10 31.05 -1.67
CA LEU A 14 26.74 30.37 -0.53
C LEU A 14 25.74 30.07 0.61
N GLY A 15 24.63 30.82 0.68
CA GLY A 15 23.58 30.61 1.67
C GLY A 15 22.60 29.47 1.37
N VAL A 16 22.60 28.91 0.15
CA VAL A 16 21.63 27.89 -0.30
C VAL A 16 22.22 26.49 -0.53
N SER A 17 23.55 26.33 -0.57
CA SER A 17 24.20 25.04 -0.87
C SER A 17 23.84 23.90 0.10
N GLU A 18 23.76 24.19 1.41
CA GLU A 18 23.38 23.18 2.42
C GLU A 18 21.89 22.80 2.31
N LEU A 19 21.05 23.75 1.90
CA LEU A 19 19.62 23.50 1.67
C LEU A 19 19.41 22.65 0.41
N GLU A 20 20.14 22.92 -0.68
CA GLU A 20 20.06 22.13 -1.91
C GLU A 20 20.40 20.66 -1.65
N LYS A 21 21.44 20.37 -0.85
CA LYS A 21 21.79 18.99 -0.46
C LYS A 21 20.68 18.34 0.36
N ALA A 22 20.10 19.07 1.32
CA ALA A 22 19.00 18.55 2.13
C ALA A 22 17.76 18.22 1.28
N ILE A 23 17.44 19.06 0.29
CA ILE A 23 16.34 18.83 -0.66
C ILE A 23 16.60 17.56 -1.49
N VAL A 24 17.80 17.41 -2.07
CA VAL A 24 18.14 16.24 -2.88
C VAL A 24 18.09 14.94 -2.05
N ASN A 25 18.58 14.98 -0.81
CA ASN A 25 18.48 13.84 0.09
C ASN A 25 17.02 13.46 0.39
N ILE A 26 16.15 14.45 0.62
CA ILE A 26 14.71 14.21 0.82
C ILE A 26 14.09 13.59 -0.44
N SER A 27 14.37 14.13 -1.63
CA SER A 27 13.89 13.56 -2.90
C SER A 27 14.29 12.09 -3.06
N ALA A 28 15.55 11.75 -2.80
CA ALA A 28 16.03 10.37 -2.87
C ALA A 28 15.37 9.45 -1.82
N THR A 29 15.05 9.96 -0.63
CA THR A 29 14.32 9.16 0.38
C THR A 29 12.85 8.94 -0.01
N LEU A 30 12.22 9.90 -0.69
CA LEU A 30 10.84 9.77 -1.16
C LEU A 30 10.72 8.70 -2.25
N GLU A 31 11.64 8.68 -3.23
CA GLU A 31 11.67 7.66 -4.28
C GLU A 31 11.86 6.24 -3.71
N GLN A 32 12.70 6.10 -2.67
CA GLN A 32 12.88 4.82 -1.98
C GLN A 32 11.62 4.42 -1.21
N MET A 33 10.97 5.37 -0.52
CA MET A 33 9.73 5.09 0.20
C MET A 33 8.59 4.68 -0.74
N GLU A 34 8.51 5.28 -1.94
CA GLU A 34 7.55 4.89 -2.96
C GLU A 34 7.75 3.45 -3.42
N SER A 35 8.98 3.08 -3.81
CA SER A 35 9.29 1.71 -4.24
C SER A 35 9.07 0.66 -3.14
N LEU A 36 9.43 0.97 -1.89
CA LEU A 36 9.16 0.09 -0.75
C LEU A 36 7.65 -0.06 -0.46
N THR A 37 6.89 1.03 -0.60
CA THR A 37 5.43 1.00 -0.39
C THR A 37 4.74 0.19 -1.50
N LEU A 38 5.19 0.33 -2.74
CA LEU A 38 4.75 -0.47 -3.88
C LEU A 38 4.99 -1.97 -3.63
N ASP A 39 6.22 -2.35 -3.28
CA ASP A 39 6.58 -3.74 -3.04
C ASP A 39 5.78 -4.36 -1.88
N ALA A 40 5.66 -3.64 -0.76
CA ALA A 40 4.86 -4.07 0.38
C ALA A 40 3.38 -4.28 0.01
N LEU A 41 2.81 -3.35 -0.79
CA LEU A 41 1.44 -3.45 -1.24
C LEU A 41 1.23 -4.63 -2.20
N GLN A 42 2.17 -4.88 -3.10
CA GLN A 42 2.13 -6.05 -3.99
C GLN A 42 2.16 -7.35 -3.19
N GLY A 43 3.05 -7.47 -2.20
CA GLY A 43 3.13 -8.64 -1.32
C GLY A 43 1.81 -8.90 -0.58
N VAL A 44 1.23 -7.86 0.05
CA VAL A 44 -0.07 -7.97 0.73
C VAL A 44 -1.17 -8.38 -0.25
N GLN A 45 -1.18 -7.81 -1.45
CA GLN A 45 -2.20 -8.11 -2.45
C GLN A 45 -2.13 -9.57 -2.91
N GLU A 46 -0.93 -10.14 -3.05
CA GLU A 46 -0.74 -11.55 -3.39
C GLU A 46 -1.21 -12.48 -2.26
N GLU A 47 -0.85 -12.16 -1.01
CA GLU A 47 -1.29 -12.93 0.16
C GLU A 47 -2.81 -12.92 0.31
N VAL A 48 -3.45 -11.76 0.17
CA VAL A 48 -4.92 -11.61 0.24
C VAL A 48 -5.60 -12.37 -0.89
N SER A 49 -5.06 -12.32 -2.11
CA SER A 49 -5.60 -13.08 -3.26
C SER A 49 -5.50 -14.59 -3.04
N SER A 50 -4.37 -15.05 -2.50
CA SER A 50 -4.16 -16.46 -2.14
C SER A 50 -5.13 -16.92 -1.04
N LEU A 51 -5.21 -16.16 0.06
CA LEU A 51 -6.11 -16.45 1.17
C LEU A 51 -7.57 -16.47 0.72
N SER A 52 -7.96 -15.51 -0.11
CA SER A 52 -9.31 -15.42 -0.66
C SER A 52 -9.71 -16.69 -1.42
N LYS A 53 -8.79 -17.28 -2.20
CA LYS A 53 -9.04 -18.55 -2.90
C LYS A 53 -9.29 -19.70 -1.92
N VAL A 54 -8.49 -19.79 -0.86
CA VAL A 54 -8.64 -20.82 0.18
C VAL A 54 -9.97 -20.64 0.93
N VAL A 55 -10.32 -19.40 1.28
CA VAL A 55 -11.60 -19.09 1.95
C VAL A 55 -12.79 -19.45 1.07
N LEU A 56 -12.75 -19.12 -0.23
CA LEU A 56 -13.80 -19.51 -1.18
C LEU A 56 -13.92 -21.03 -1.29
N GLN A 57 -12.80 -21.74 -1.38
CA GLN A 57 -12.81 -23.20 -1.42
C GLN A 57 -13.41 -23.79 -0.14
N ASN A 58 -13.02 -23.28 1.03
CA ASN A 58 -13.57 -23.71 2.31
C ASN A 58 -15.08 -23.45 2.38
N ARG A 59 -15.54 -22.29 1.90
CA ARG A 59 -16.97 -21.99 1.84
C ARG A 59 -17.73 -22.96 0.95
N LEU A 60 -17.24 -23.27 -0.25
CA LEU A 60 -17.87 -24.24 -1.14
C LEU A 60 -17.91 -25.64 -0.51
N GLY A 61 -16.84 -26.06 0.17
CA GLY A 61 -16.79 -27.31 0.91
C GLY A 61 -17.82 -27.36 2.05
N LEU A 62 -17.92 -26.29 2.83
CA LEU A 62 -18.90 -26.16 3.91
C LEU A 62 -20.34 -26.10 3.36
N ASP A 63 -20.58 -25.41 2.26
CA ASP A 63 -21.88 -25.36 1.58
C ASP A 63 -22.30 -26.76 1.11
N LEU A 64 -21.37 -27.57 0.60
CA LEU A 64 -21.62 -28.96 0.22
C LEU A 64 -21.96 -29.83 1.45
N LEU A 65 -21.19 -29.72 2.54
CA LEU A 65 -21.44 -30.46 3.78
C LEU A 65 -22.77 -30.08 4.42
N LEU A 66 -23.16 -28.80 4.31
CA LEU A 66 -24.37 -28.24 4.89
C LEU A 66 -25.51 -28.14 3.87
N ALA A 67 -25.40 -28.79 2.70
CA ALA A 67 -26.39 -28.70 1.63
C ALA A 67 -27.81 -29.09 2.09
N LYS A 68 -27.93 -30.05 3.03
CA LYS A 68 -29.22 -30.45 3.63
C LYS A 68 -29.83 -29.36 4.51
N ASN A 69 -29.02 -28.49 5.09
CA ASN A 69 -29.44 -27.41 5.98
C ASN A 69 -29.52 -26.05 5.24
N GLY A 70 -29.46 -26.04 3.90
CA GLY A 70 -29.50 -24.82 3.10
C GLY A 70 -28.14 -24.15 2.89
N GLY A 71 -27.04 -24.83 3.16
CA GLY A 71 -25.67 -24.33 3.04
C GLY A 71 -25.17 -23.61 4.30
N LEU A 72 -23.91 -23.16 4.27
CA LEU A 72 -23.26 -22.47 5.38
C LEU A 72 -24.05 -21.23 5.82
N CYS A 73 -24.59 -20.49 4.85
CA CYS A 73 -25.27 -19.21 5.08
C CYS A 73 -26.61 -19.33 5.80
N ALA A 74 -27.37 -20.38 5.48
CA ALA A 74 -28.61 -20.69 6.19
C ALA A 74 -28.31 -21.15 7.63
N VAL A 75 -27.22 -21.91 7.83
CA VAL A 75 -26.83 -22.43 9.15
C VAL A 75 -26.32 -21.33 10.08
N ILE A 76 -25.51 -20.39 9.57
CA ILE A 76 -25.01 -19.25 10.37
C ILE A 76 -26.07 -18.14 10.53
N ASN A 77 -27.20 -18.23 9.83
CA ASN A 77 -28.29 -17.25 9.84
C ASN A 77 -27.82 -15.80 9.59
N GLN A 78 -26.88 -15.63 8.64
CA GLN A 78 -26.34 -14.33 8.23
C GLN A 78 -26.25 -14.22 6.70
N SER A 79 -26.27 -12.99 6.18
CA SER A 79 -26.05 -12.75 4.76
C SER A 79 -24.58 -12.99 4.40
N CYS A 80 -24.29 -13.94 3.53
CA CYS A 80 -22.92 -14.25 3.11
C CYS A 80 -22.49 -13.61 1.78
N CYS A 81 -23.20 -12.62 1.26
CA CYS A 81 -22.84 -12.02 -0.01
C CYS A 81 -21.66 -11.05 0.21
N THR A 82 -20.44 -11.54 0.00
CA THR A 82 -19.22 -10.73 0.03
C THR A 82 -18.67 -10.62 -1.38
N TYR A 83 -18.44 -9.39 -1.84
CA TYR A 83 -17.70 -9.14 -3.06
C TYR A 83 -16.21 -9.34 -2.80
N ILE A 84 -15.57 -10.18 -3.60
CA ILE A 84 -14.13 -10.40 -3.53
C ILE A 84 -13.53 -9.72 -4.76
N ASN A 85 -12.82 -8.61 -4.51
CA ASN A 85 -12.07 -7.96 -5.57
C ASN A 85 -10.80 -8.76 -5.86
N GLN A 86 -10.77 -9.43 -7.01
CA GLN A 86 -9.59 -10.14 -7.51
C GLN A 86 -8.70 -9.24 -8.36
N GLU A 87 -9.17 -8.04 -8.72
CA GLU A 87 -8.40 -7.06 -9.45
C GLU A 87 -7.47 -6.35 -8.47
N LYS A 88 -6.19 -6.24 -8.81
CA LYS A 88 -5.18 -5.53 -8.03
C LYS A 88 -5.39 -4.01 -8.09
N ARG A 89 -6.59 -3.52 -7.75
CA ARG A 89 -6.95 -2.11 -7.88
C ARG A 89 -5.98 -1.21 -7.12
N VAL A 90 -5.51 -1.67 -5.96
CA VAL A 90 -4.55 -0.90 -5.17
C VAL A 90 -3.19 -0.79 -5.87
N GLU A 91 -2.79 -1.77 -6.69
CA GLU A 91 -1.59 -1.70 -7.56
C GLU A 91 -1.81 -0.73 -8.73
N THR A 92 -3.01 -0.67 -9.30
CA THR A 92 -3.31 0.24 -10.43
C THR A 92 -3.45 1.71 -10.03
N ASP A 93 -3.83 2.00 -8.78
CA ASP A 93 -3.91 3.38 -8.26
C ASP A 93 -2.53 3.94 -7.85
N LEU A 94 -1.50 3.07 -7.80
CA LEU A 94 -0.13 3.41 -7.42
C LEU A 94 0.86 3.37 -8.62
N GLN A 95 0.34 3.15 -9.84
CA GLN A 95 1.07 3.24 -11.11
C GLN A 95 0.86 4.59 -11.79
#